data_AF-A0A2V9MP53-F1
#
_entry.id   AF-A0A2V9MP53-F1
#
_cell.length_a   1.000
_cell.length_b   1.000
_cell.length_c   1.000
_cell.angle_alpha   90.00
_cell.angle_beta   90.00
_cell.angle_gamma   90.00
#
_symmetry.space_group_name_H-M   'P 1'
#
loop_
_entity.id
_entity.type
_entity.pdbx_description
1 polymer ?
#
loop_
_entity_poly.entity_id
_entity_poly.type
_entity_poly.pdbx_seq_one_letter_code
_entity_poly.pdbx_strand_id
1 'polypeptide(L)'
;LELRQNLHSISSQDINAVLNLLRERKSGKFLKVGGVMVGREYDFLFFEKAKPEPKEQAQYNYHLCIPGQVKLGGVGSLFEAFVEVSQAEKEILRRWELHLNQEEVNSGVWIRNWKPGDAYCPVGFSGKKKIKELFAQKKVSRSLRSAWPVVTIGDKIIFAKGFPVSADKRFKESSERNQKVIIEERKLQSETGEGFIQ
;
A
#
# COMPACT_ATOMS: atom_id res chain seq x y z
N LEU A 1 -0.48 6.11 25.31
CA LEU A 1 -0.18 4.72 25.69
C LEU A 1 0.66 4.78 26.98
N GLU A 2 0.05 4.58 28.15
CA GLU A 2 0.82 4.41 29.39
C GLU A 2 1.34 2.96 29.43
N LEU A 3 2.64 2.77 29.16
CA LEU A 3 3.30 1.49 29.36
C LEU A 3 3.73 1.40 30.84
N ARG A 4 2.83 0.92 31.69
CA ARG A 4 3.19 0.52 33.07
C ARG A 4 3.86 -0.85 33.04
N GLN A 5 5.18 -0.88 32.79
CA GLN A 5 6.02 -2.04 33.09
C GLN A 5 7.19 -1.62 33.98
N ASN A 6 7.63 -2.57 34.80
CA ASN A 6 8.70 -2.42 35.78
C ASN A 6 9.97 -1.83 35.15
N LEU A 7 10.28 -0.58 35.50
CA LEU A 7 11.48 0.15 35.06
C LEU A 7 12.80 -0.52 35.51
N HIS A 8 12.73 -1.49 36.41
CA HIS A 8 13.88 -2.27 36.91
C HIS A 8 14.54 -3.20 35.88
N SER A 9 13.98 -3.33 34.68
CA SER A 9 14.49 -4.22 33.62
C SER A 9 15.21 -3.49 32.46
N ILE A 10 15.41 -2.17 32.57
CA ILE A 10 16.03 -1.34 31.53
C ILE A 10 17.41 -0.87 32.02
N SER A 11 18.48 -1.31 31.34
CA SER A 11 19.84 -0.92 31.66
C SER A 11 20.26 0.39 30.96
N SER A 12 21.34 1.03 31.43
CA SER A 12 21.95 2.15 30.71
C SER A 12 22.44 1.76 29.31
N GLN A 13 22.78 0.48 29.10
CA GLN A 13 23.12 -0.04 27.76
C GLN A 13 21.91 -0.04 26.83
N ASP A 14 20.73 -0.39 27.34
CA ASP A 14 19.47 -0.36 26.58
C ASP A 14 19.09 1.06 26.18
N ILE A 15 19.21 2.01 27.11
CA ILE A 15 18.96 3.44 26.83
C ILE A 15 19.90 3.92 25.72
N ASN A 16 21.20 3.61 25.82
CA ASN A 16 22.17 3.98 24.81
C ASN A 16 21.89 3.31 23.45
N ALA A 17 21.44 2.06 23.43
CA ALA A 17 21.06 1.36 22.21
C ALA A 17 19.85 2.03 21.53
N VAL A 18 18.84 2.45 22.29
CA VAL A 18 17.69 3.21 21.76
C VAL A 18 18.13 4.59 21.25
N LEU A 19 18.99 5.30 21.98
CA LEU A 19 19.54 6.59 21.53
C LEU A 19 20.38 6.44 20.24
N ASN A 20 21.09 5.32 20.08
CA ASN A 20 21.83 5.03 18.86
C ASN A 20 20.90 4.82 17.65
N LEU A 21 19.71 4.24 17.82
CA LEU A 21 18.70 4.23 16.75
C LEU A 21 18.35 5.65 16.29
N LEU A 22 18.29 6.62 17.21
CA LEU A 22 18.01 8.03 16.86
C LEU A 22 19.18 8.68 16.10
N ARG A 23 20.41 8.30 16.39
CA ARG A 23 21.62 8.89 15.78
C ARG A 23 21.90 8.36 14.38
N GLU A 24 21.68 7.07 14.13
CA GLU A 24 22.10 6.42 12.88
C GLU A 24 21.29 6.84 11.63
N ARG A 25 20.16 7.55 11.78
CA ARG A 25 19.24 8.01 10.71
C ARG A 25 18.82 6.90 9.71
N LYS A 26 18.97 5.62 10.08
CA LYS A 26 18.55 4.46 9.29
C LYS A 26 17.23 3.93 9.84
N SER A 27 16.16 4.08 9.05
CA SER A 27 14.83 3.57 9.36
C SER A 27 14.74 2.05 9.18
N GLY A 28 13.85 1.38 9.92
CA GLY A 28 13.56 -0.04 9.80
C GLY A 28 14.41 -0.96 10.67
N LYS A 29 15.18 -0.40 11.62
CA LYS A 29 15.89 -1.12 12.67
C LYS A 29 14.99 -1.34 13.89
N PHE A 30 15.18 -2.46 14.56
CA PHE A 30 14.45 -2.87 15.75
C PHE A 30 15.44 -3.38 16.80
N LEU A 31 15.16 -3.11 18.07
CA LEU A 31 15.82 -3.77 19.19
C LEU A 31 14.79 -4.17 20.25
N LYS A 32 15.12 -5.18 21.04
CA LYS A 32 14.28 -5.65 22.15
C LYS A 32 14.86 -5.12 23.47
N VAL A 33 14.09 -4.33 24.21
CA VAL A 33 14.45 -3.78 25.53
C VAL A 33 13.40 -4.20 26.55
N GLY A 34 13.79 -4.92 27.60
CA GLY A 34 12.87 -5.23 28.71
C GLY A 34 11.53 -5.87 28.29
N GLY A 35 11.50 -6.65 27.20
CA GLY A 35 10.26 -7.25 26.67
C GLY A 35 9.46 -6.38 25.69
N VAL A 36 9.90 -5.15 25.43
CA VAL A 36 9.34 -4.21 24.45
C VAL A 36 10.20 -4.22 23.19
N MET A 37 9.57 -4.25 22.02
CA MET A 37 10.24 -4.02 20.75
C MET A 37 10.26 -2.51 20.48
N VAL A 38 11.47 -1.95 20.36
CA VAL A 38 11.70 -0.56 20.00
C VAL A 38 12.12 -0.52 18.55
N GLY A 39 11.28 0.06 17.69
CA GLY A 39 11.56 0.24 16.28
C GLY A 39 11.82 1.71 15.95
N ARG A 40 12.68 1.96 14.96
CA ARG A 40 12.74 3.27 14.29
C ARG A 40 12.02 3.20 12.96
N GLU A 41 11.05 4.10 12.80
CA GLU A 41 10.37 4.34 11.54
C GLU A 41 10.47 5.82 11.17
N TYR A 42 11.32 6.12 10.20
CA TYR A 42 11.66 7.46 9.75
C TYR A 42 12.11 8.35 10.91
N ASP A 43 11.29 9.31 11.32
CA ASP A 43 11.58 10.28 12.36
C ASP A 43 10.99 9.87 13.72
N PHE A 44 10.30 8.73 13.77
CA PHE A 44 9.62 8.23 14.96
C PHE A 44 10.33 7.01 15.54
N LEU A 45 10.40 6.97 16.87
CA LEU A 45 10.54 5.72 17.61
C LEU A 45 9.14 5.23 17.96
N PHE A 46 8.91 3.95 17.76
CA PHE A 46 7.70 3.28 18.23
C PHE A 46 8.08 2.15 19.19
N PHE A 47 7.25 2.00 20.20
CA PHE A 47 7.39 1.01 21.25
C PHE A 47 6.16 0.11 21.17
N GLU A 48 6.38 -1.15 20.82
CA GLU A 48 5.33 -2.15 20.79
C GLU A 48 5.70 -3.28 21.76
N LYS A 49 4.72 -3.83 22.47
CA LYS A 49 4.93 -5.12 23.13
C LYS A 49 5.43 -6.08 22.07
N ALA A 50 6.49 -6.84 22.35
CA ALA A 50 7.05 -7.79 21.40
C ALA A 50 5.96 -8.79 20.99
N LYS A 51 5.25 -8.50 19.90
CA LYS A 51 4.39 -9.45 19.22
C LYS A 51 5.32 -10.43 18.50
N PRO A 52 4.90 -11.69 18.31
CA PRO A 52 5.60 -12.55 17.36
C PRO A 52 5.73 -11.79 16.04
N GLU A 53 6.82 -12.07 15.31
CA GLU A 53 7.15 -11.44 14.03
C GLU A 53 5.89 -11.21 13.20
N PRO A 54 5.80 -10.08 12.45
CA PRO A 54 4.63 -9.81 11.63
C PRO A 54 4.33 -11.06 10.82
N LYS A 55 3.22 -11.74 11.16
CA LYS A 55 2.80 -12.96 10.46
C LYS A 55 2.87 -12.63 8.99
N GLU A 56 3.63 -13.40 8.21
CA GLU A 56 3.69 -13.22 6.76
C GLU A 56 2.25 -13.05 6.27
N GLN A 57 1.89 -11.82 5.88
CA GLN A 57 0.54 -11.59 5.38
C GLN A 57 0.40 -12.44 4.12
N ALA A 58 -0.69 -13.20 4.06
CA ALA A 58 -0.99 -14.07 2.93
C ALA A 58 -0.84 -13.30 1.61
N GLN A 59 -0.08 -13.86 0.67
CA GLN A 59 -0.01 -13.33 -0.68
C GLN A 59 -1.43 -13.36 -1.28
N TYR A 60 -1.80 -12.27 -1.94
CA TYR A 60 -3.03 -12.13 -2.67
C TYR A 60 -2.75 -11.71 -4.12
N ASN A 61 -3.64 -12.14 -5.00
CA ASN A 61 -3.71 -11.72 -6.38
C ASN A 61 -5.17 -11.79 -6.82
N TYR A 62 -5.84 -10.64 -6.85
CA TYR A 62 -7.25 -10.52 -7.21
C TYR A 62 -7.39 -10.03 -8.63
N HIS A 63 -8.32 -10.61 -9.37
CA HIS A 63 -8.74 -10.12 -10.67
C HIS A 63 -9.78 -9.02 -10.50
N LEU A 64 -9.56 -7.88 -11.13
CA LEU A 64 -10.49 -6.75 -11.19
C LEU A 64 -10.97 -6.59 -12.64
N CYS A 65 -12.18 -7.08 -12.91
CA CYS A 65 -12.88 -6.86 -14.17
C CYS A 65 -13.16 -5.37 -14.38
N ILE A 66 -13.33 -4.96 -15.64
CA ILE A 66 -13.72 -3.60 -16.02
C ILE A 66 -15.01 -3.69 -16.86
N PRO A 67 -16.17 -3.20 -16.36
CA PRO A 67 -16.39 -2.66 -15.01
C PRO A 67 -16.36 -3.74 -13.92
N GLY A 68 -16.04 -3.36 -12.68
CA GLY A 68 -16.01 -4.28 -11.55
C GLY A 68 -15.40 -3.70 -10.28
N GLN A 69 -15.39 -4.49 -9.19
CA GLN A 69 -14.83 -4.09 -7.91
C GLN A 69 -14.17 -5.24 -7.15
N VAL A 70 -13.17 -4.92 -6.31
CA VAL A 70 -12.44 -5.85 -5.45
C VAL A 70 -12.27 -5.25 -4.04
N LYS A 71 -12.66 -6.01 -3.02
CA LYS A 71 -12.45 -5.68 -1.60
C LYS A 71 -11.10 -6.23 -1.11
N LEU A 72 -10.22 -5.35 -0.61
CA LEU A 72 -8.95 -5.73 0.01
C LEU A 72 -9.02 -5.55 1.53
N GLY A 73 -9.60 -6.53 2.23
CA GLY A 73 -9.81 -6.48 3.68
C GLY A 73 -8.53 -6.24 4.48
N GLY A 74 -7.41 -6.85 4.08
CA GLY A 74 -6.11 -6.68 4.75
C GLY A 74 -5.51 -5.26 4.63
N VAL A 75 -6.04 -4.44 3.74
CA VAL A 75 -5.58 -3.06 3.49
C VAL A 75 -6.66 -2.02 3.82
N GLY A 76 -7.90 -2.46 4.09
CA GLY A 76 -9.05 -1.59 4.36
C GLY A 76 -9.51 -0.77 3.17
N SER A 77 -9.29 -1.28 1.94
CA SER A 77 -9.56 -0.56 0.69
C SER A 77 -10.56 -1.34 -0.19
N LEU A 78 -11.46 -0.62 -0.85
CA LEU A 78 -12.25 -1.10 -1.98
C LEU A 78 -11.67 -0.49 -3.26
N PHE A 79 -11.35 -1.32 -4.25
CA PHE A 79 -10.96 -0.86 -5.58
C PHE A 79 -12.11 -1.08 -6.55
N GLU A 80 -12.45 -0.06 -7.31
CA GLU A 80 -13.52 -0.10 -8.31
C GLU A 80 -12.96 0.38 -9.64
N ALA A 81 -13.29 -0.29 -10.75
CA ALA A 81 -12.87 0.08 -12.08
C ALA A 81 -14.07 0.18 -13.02
N PHE A 82 -14.06 1.18 -13.88
CA PHE A 82 -15.10 1.39 -14.89
C PHE A 82 -14.54 2.17 -16.09
N VAL A 83 -15.11 1.90 -17.27
CA VAL A 83 -14.93 2.78 -18.43
C VAL A 83 -15.77 4.04 -18.17
N GLU A 84 -15.20 5.20 -18.42
CA GLU A 84 -15.83 6.47 -18.04
C GLU A 84 -17.29 6.57 -18.50
N VAL A 85 -18.19 6.56 -17.51
CA VAL A 85 -19.56 7.06 -17.60
C VAL A 85 -19.66 8.09 -16.48
N SER A 86 -19.97 9.33 -16.82
CA SER A 86 -19.86 10.48 -15.93
C SER A 86 -20.79 10.33 -14.72
N GLN A 87 -20.27 9.94 -13.54
CA GLN A 87 -20.87 10.28 -12.25
C GLN A 87 -19.75 10.48 -11.22
N ALA A 88 -19.75 11.65 -10.58
CA ALA A 88 -18.89 11.92 -9.43
C ALA A 88 -19.62 11.45 -8.18
N GLU A 89 -19.15 10.37 -7.56
CA GLU A 89 -19.64 9.92 -6.27
C GLU A 89 -18.85 10.54 -5.10
N LYS A 90 -19.42 10.49 -3.90
CA LYS A 90 -18.80 10.99 -2.67
C LYS A 90 -17.85 9.94 -2.08
N GLU A 91 -16.77 10.39 -1.42
CA GLU A 91 -15.77 9.60 -0.66
C GLU A 91 -14.69 8.82 -1.45
N ILE A 92 -14.24 9.35 -2.58
CA ILE A 92 -13.07 8.83 -3.31
C ILE A 92 -11.78 9.14 -2.52
N LEU A 93 -11.02 8.12 -2.13
CA LEU A 93 -9.70 8.31 -1.51
C LEU A 93 -8.63 8.64 -2.56
N ARG A 94 -8.67 7.93 -3.68
CA ARG A 94 -7.72 8.06 -4.79
C ARG A 94 -8.41 7.69 -6.10
N ARG A 95 -7.94 8.31 -7.18
CA ARG A 95 -8.39 8.07 -8.54
C ARG A 95 -7.18 7.95 -9.45
N TRP A 96 -7.17 6.92 -10.28
CA TRP A 96 -6.19 6.69 -11.32
C TRP A 96 -6.91 6.67 -12.67
N GLU A 97 -6.33 7.35 -13.65
CA GLU A 97 -6.84 7.41 -15.00
C GLU A 97 -5.82 6.78 -15.93
N LEU A 98 -6.29 5.89 -16.80
CA LEU A 98 -5.46 5.21 -17.79
C LEU A 98 -6.25 4.92 -19.05
N HIS A 99 -5.56 4.82 -20.17
CA HIS A 99 -6.11 4.42 -21.45
C HIS A 99 -5.80 2.94 -21.71
N LEU A 100 -6.82 2.14 -22.01
CA LEU A 100 -6.70 0.70 -22.29
C LEU A 100 -7.33 0.38 -23.63
N ASN A 101 -6.74 -0.54 -24.39
CA ASN A 101 -7.40 -1.07 -25.60
C ASN A 101 -8.56 -2.01 -25.23
N GLN A 102 -9.38 -2.39 -26.21
CA GLN A 102 -10.56 -3.24 -25.96
C GLN A 102 -10.22 -4.60 -25.33
N GLU A 103 -9.10 -5.22 -25.73
CA GLU A 103 -8.65 -6.49 -25.17
C GLU A 103 -8.29 -6.35 -23.69
N GLU A 104 -7.58 -5.29 -23.32
CA GLU A 104 -7.20 -4.97 -21.96
C GLU A 104 -8.41 -4.71 -21.07
N VAL A 105 -9.40 -3.93 -21.57
CA VAL A 105 -10.67 -3.70 -20.87
C VAL A 105 -11.38 -5.02 -20.60
N ASN A 106 -11.51 -5.88 -21.63
CA ASN A 106 -12.16 -7.18 -21.51
C ASN A 106 -11.41 -8.13 -20.55
N SER A 107 -10.07 -8.07 -20.55
CA SER A 107 -9.23 -8.90 -19.69
C SER A 107 -9.17 -8.40 -18.25
N GLY A 108 -9.56 -7.15 -17.98
CA GLY A 108 -9.42 -6.50 -16.69
C GLY A 108 -7.96 -6.28 -16.26
N VAL A 109 -7.77 -6.00 -14.97
CA VAL A 109 -6.46 -5.81 -14.35
C VAL A 109 -6.31 -6.73 -13.14
N TRP A 110 -5.09 -6.88 -12.66
CA TRP A 110 -4.78 -7.70 -11.48
C TRP A 110 -4.27 -6.84 -10.35
N ILE A 111 -4.79 -7.06 -9.15
CA ILE A 111 -4.36 -6.40 -7.91
C ILE A 111 -3.69 -7.43 -7.01
N ARG A 112 -2.39 -7.25 -6.78
CA ARG A 112 -1.59 -8.14 -5.93
C ARG A 112 -0.77 -7.37 -4.91
N ASN A 113 -0.23 -8.08 -3.93
CA ASN A 113 0.83 -7.50 -3.09
C ASN A 113 2.03 -7.10 -3.97
N TRP A 114 2.71 -6.04 -3.57
CA TRP A 114 4.06 -5.76 -4.06
C TRP A 114 5.00 -6.94 -3.75
N LYS A 115 5.97 -7.19 -4.62
CA LYS A 115 7.00 -8.23 -4.49
C LYS A 115 8.40 -7.60 -4.54
N PRO A 116 9.38 -8.12 -3.77
CA PRO A 116 10.77 -7.68 -3.89
C PRO A 116 11.26 -7.71 -5.33
N GLY A 117 11.79 -6.58 -5.80
CA GLY A 117 12.24 -6.42 -7.19
C GLY A 117 11.25 -5.67 -8.08
N ASP A 118 9.98 -5.55 -7.68
CA ASP A 118 8.98 -4.77 -8.41
C ASP A 118 9.45 -3.32 -8.63
N ALA A 119 9.25 -2.87 -9.85
CA ALA A 119 9.67 -1.57 -10.31
C ALA A 119 8.89 -1.16 -11.56
N TYR A 120 8.54 0.11 -11.67
CA TYR A 120 7.85 0.67 -12.82
C TYR A 120 8.28 2.13 -13.03
N CYS A 121 7.82 2.78 -14.10
CA CYS A 121 8.08 4.20 -14.37
C CYS A 121 6.81 4.99 -14.01
N PRO A 122 6.69 5.65 -12.85
CA PRO A 122 5.52 6.45 -12.53
C PRO A 122 5.56 7.81 -13.25
N VAL A 123 4.40 8.35 -13.63
CA VAL A 123 4.27 9.72 -14.13
C VAL A 123 4.83 10.72 -13.12
N GLY A 124 5.62 11.68 -13.61
CA GLY A 124 6.26 12.71 -12.78
C GLY A 124 7.58 12.28 -12.12
N PHE A 125 8.05 11.05 -12.35
CA PHE A 125 9.33 10.56 -11.86
C PHE A 125 10.35 10.41 -12.98
N SER A 126 11.64 10.60 -12.66
CA SER A 126 12.75 10.35 -13.58
C SER A 126 13.00 8.84 -13.74
N GLY A 127 12.46 8.26 -14.81
CA GLY A 127 12.70 6.88 -15.22
C GLY A 127 12.10 5.82 -14.28
N LYS A 128 12.62 4.59 -14.39
CA LYS A 128 12.16 3.43 -13.62
C LYS A 128 12.53 3.58 -12.13
N LYS A 129 11.57 3.39 -11.23
CA LYS A 129 11.74 3.41 -9.78
C LYS A 129 11.40 2.05 -9.19
N LYS A 130 12.22 1.56 -8.26
CA LYS A 130 11.86 0.37 -7.48
C LYS A 130 10.77 0.76 -6.49
N ILE A 131 9.75 -0.08 -6.31
CA ILE A 131 8.65 0.23 -5.40
C ILE A 131 9.14 0.46 -3.97
N LYS A 132 10.18 -0.28 -3.52
CA LYS A 132 10.83 -0.02 -2.23
C LYS A 132 11.39 1.40 -2.07
N GLU A 133 11.86 2.02 -3.16
CA GLU A 133 12.37 3.40 -3.16
C GLU A 133 11.21 4.39 -3.08
N LEU A 134 10.12 4.11 -3.81
CA LEU A 134 8.87 4.87 -3.74
C LEU A 134 8.29 4.85 -2.31
N PHE A 135 8.28 3.69 -1.65
CA PHE A 135 7.89 3.57 -0.25
C PHE A 135 8.78 4.38 0.70
N ALA A 136 10.09 4.37 0.48
CA ALA A 136 11.01 5.17 1.27
C ALA A 136 10.69 6.67 1.14
N GLN A 137 10.48 7.17 -0.08
CA GLN A 137 10.18 8.57 -0.35
C GLN A 137 8.84 9.03 0.25
N LYS A 138 7.78 8.22 0.14
CA LYS A 138 6.46 8.53 0.71
C LYS A 138 6.31 8.17 2.19
N LYS A 139 7.40 7.77 2.83
CA LYS A 139 7.42 7.33 4.22
C LYS A 139 6.41 6.20 4.54
N VAL A 140 6.18 5.27 3.61
CA VAL A 140 5.25 4.15 3.80
C VAL A 140 5.78 3.19 4.86
N SER A 141 4.97 2.94 5.90
CA SER A 141 5.41 2.16 7.04
C SER A 141 5.68 0.69 6.71
N ARG A 142 6.68 0.09 7.35
CA ARG A 142 7.11 -1.29 7.07
C ARG A 142 5.99 -2.30 7.30
N SER A 143 5.16 -2.09 8.32
CA SER A 143 4.01 -2.94 8.64
C SER A 143 2.93 -2.94 7.55
N LEU A 144 2.80 -1.85 6.77
CA LEU A 144 1.85 -1.76 5.67
C LEU A 144 2.40 -2.30 4.35
N ARG A 145 3.73 -2.36 4.20
CA ARG A 145 4.37 -2.71 2.91
C ARG A 145 4.05 -4.12 2.44
N SER A 146 3.99 -5.10 3.35
CA SER A 146 3.69 -6.51 2.99
C SER A 146 2.36 -6.65 2.28
N ALA A 147 1.35 -5.91 2.73
CA ALA A 147 0.00 -5.92 2.16
C ALA A 147 -0.18 -4.89 1.03
N TRP A 148 0.84 -4.10 0.69
CA TRP A 148 0.66 -2.93 -0.15
C TRP A 148 0.27 -3.30 -1.59
N PRO A 149 -0.88 -2.80 -2.10
CA PRO A 149 -1.36 -3.18 -3.42
C PRO A 149 -0.54 -2.57 -4.57
N VAL A 150 -0.33 -3.38 -5.59
CA VAL A 150 0.09 -2.98 -6.93
C VAL A 150 -0.93 -3.48 -7.95
N VAL A 151 -1.18 -2.67 -8.97
CA VAL A 151 -2.11 -2.97 -10.06
C VAL A 151 -1.31 -3.26 -11.32
N THR A 152 -1.67 -4.34 -12.01
CA THR A 152 -0.90 -4.93 -13.11
C THR A 152 -1.79 -5.32 -14.29
N ILE A 153 -1.24 -5.26 -15.50
CA ILE A 153 -1.75 -5.94 -16.71
C ILE A 153 -0.65 -6.91 -17.16
N GLY A 154 -0.97 -8.21 -17.15
CA GLY A 154 0.05 -9.26 -17.19
C GLY A 154 1.10 -9.03 -16.09
N ASP A 155 2.38 -9.05 -16.46
CA ASP A 155 3.49 -8.80 -15.52
C ASP A 155 3.85 -7.32 -15.36
N LYS A 156 3.21 -6.43 -16.12
CA LYS A 156 3.52 -5.00 -16.09
C LYS A 156 2.74 -4.30 -14.99
N ILE A 157 3.46 -3.63 -14.10
CA ILE A 157 2.88 -2.76 -13.07
C ILE A 157 2.45 -1.45 -13.69
N ILE A 158 1.16 -1.15 -13.57
CA ILE A 158 0.55 0.11 -14.00
C ILE A 158 0.72 1.15 -12.89
N PHE A 159 0.41 0.80 -11.65
CA PHE A 159 0.65 1.67 -10.50
C PHE A 159 0.74 0.88 -9.20
N ALA A 160 1.32 1.51 -8.19
CA ALA A 160 1.21 1.08 -6.80
C ALA A 160 0.23 2.01 -6.06
N LYS A 161 -0.51 1.47 -5.08
CA LYS A 161 -1.41 2.28 -4.24
C LYS A 161 -0.67 3.50 -3.68
N GLY A 162 -1.26 4.68 -3.80
CA GLY A 162 -0.66 5.95 -3.35
C GLY A 162 0.42 6.53 -4.26
N PHE A 163 0.64 5.97 -5.45
CA PHE A 163 1.61 6.47 -6.44
C PHE A 163 0.95 6.69 -7.80
N PRO A 164 1.52 7.54 -8.67
CA PRO A 164 0.98 7.79 -10.01
C PRO A 164 0.93 6.55 -10.89
N VAL A 165 0.06 6.61 -11.92
CA VAL A 165 0.04 5.67 -13.04
C VAL A 165 1.38 5.64 -13.77
N SER A 166 1.62 4.57 -14.51
CA SER A 166 2.83 4.40 -15.27
C SER A 166 2.91 5.43 -16.40
N ALA A 167 4.12 5.95 -16.63
CA ALA A 167 4.46 6.81 -17.75
C ALA A 167 4.62 6.03 -19.07
N ASP A 168 4.36 4.72 -19.09
CA ASP A 168 4.26 3.94 -20.34
C ASP A 168 3.18 4.59 -21.22
N LYS A 169 3.56 4.96 -22.45
CA LYS A 169 2.69 5.67 -23.40
C LYS A 169 1.39 4.91 -23.66
N ARG A 170 1.44 3.57 -23.59
CA ARG A 170 0.27 2.70 -23.72
C ARG A 170 -0.88 3.12 -22.82
N PHE A 171 -0.59 3.59 -21.60
CA PHE A 171 -1.60 3.94 -20.62
C PHE A 171 -1.97 5.43 -20.60
N LYS A 172 -1.28 6.27 -21.38
CA LYS A 172 -1.45 7.72 -21.38
C LYS A 172 -2.16 8.27 -22.60
N GLU A 173 -2.06 7.60 -23.73
CA GLU A 173 -2.49 8.16 -25.01
C GLU A 173 -3.96 7.82 -25.27
N SER A 174 -4.78 8.87 -25.29
CA SER A 174 -6.12 8.82 -25.87
C SER A 174 -5.99 8.57 -27.37
N SER A 175 -6.67 7.54 -27.87
CA SER A 175 -6.80 7.25 -29.29
C SER A 175 -8.16 6.64 -29.54
N GLU A 176 -8.63 6.63 -30.79
CA GLU A 176 -9.90 5.99 -31.18
C GLU A 176 -9.99 4.51 -30.79
N ARG A 177 -8.84 3.86 -30.59
CA ARG A 177 -8.73 2.44 -30.24
C ARG A 177 -8.63 2.18 -28.74
N ASN A 178 -8.53 3.23 -27.92
CA ASN A 178 -8.36 3.13 -26.48
C ASN A 178 -9.53 3.76 -25.73
N GLN A 179 -9.98 3.09 -24.68
CA GLN A 179 -11.00 3.58 -23.77
C GLN A 179 -10.33 4.19 -22.54
N LYS A 180 -10.88 5.30 -22.06
CA LYS A 180 -10.48 5.87 -20.77
C LYS A 180 -11.11 5.06 -19.64
N VAL A 181 -10.26 4.39 -18.88
CA VAL A 181 -10.61 3.60 -17.72
C VAL A 181 -10.23 4.37 -16.47
N ILE A 182 -11.16 4.40 -15.52
CA ILE A 182 -10.99 4.98 -14.21
C ILE A 182 -10.88 3.83 -13.21
N ILE A 183 -9.88 3.90 -12.33
CA ILE A 183 -9.77 3.02 -11.16
C ILE A 183 -9.79 3.91 -9.92
N GLU A 184 -10.71 3.65 -9.00
CA GLU A 184 -10.87 4.40 -7.75
C GLU A 184 -10.56 3.51 -6.55
N GLU A 185 -9.98 4.13 -5.52
CA GLU A 185 -9.88 3.54 -4.19
C GLU A 185 -10.87 4.25 -3.26
N ARG A 186 -11.65 3.47 -2.52
CA ARG A 186 -12.52 3.93 -1.44
C ARG A 186 -12.16 3.22 -0.14
N LYS A 187 -12.56 3.81 0.99
CA LYS A 187 -12.43 3.14 2.29
C LYS A 187 -13.42 1.97 2.31
N LEU A 188 -12.95 0.81 2.74
CA LEU A 188 -13.87 -0.30 2.98
C LEU A 188 -14.75 0.08 4.18
N GLN A 189 -16.04 0.31 3.95
CA GLN A 189 -16.99 0.50 5.04
C GLN A 189 -17.02 -0.79 5.86
N SER A 190 -16.77 -0.70 7.16
CA SER A 190 -17.06 -1.78 8.08
C SER A 190 -18.58 -1.97 8.05
N GLU A 191 -19.05 -3.17 7.70
CA GLU A 191 -20.45 -3.55 7.91
C GLU A 191 -20.72 -3.40 9.41
N THR A 192 -21.32 -2.28 9.81
CA THR A 192 -22.01 -2.21 11.09
C THR A 192 -23.13 -3.22 10.98
N GLY A 193 -23.03 -4.31 11.74
CA GLY A 193 -24.08 -5.31 11.82
C GLY A 193 -25.35 -4.69 12.38
N GLU A 194 -26.19 -4.14 11.51
CA GLU A 194 -27.63 -4.04 11.75
C GLU A 194 -28.26 -5.35 11.25
N GLY A 195 -28.10 -6.38 12.08
CA GLY A 195 -28.85 -7.62 11.98
C GLY A 195 -29.95 -7.60 13.04
N PHE A 196 -31.16 -7.32 12.56
CA PHE A 196 -32.44 -7.45 13.25
C PHE A 196 -32.49 -8.60 14.28
N ILE A 197 -32.89 -8.29 15.50
CA ILE A 197 -33.71 -9.22 16.31
C ILE A 197 -35.09 -8.58 16.36
N GLN A 198 -36.02 -9.25 15.67
CA GLN A 198 -37.45 -9.05 15.81
C GLN A 198 -37.95 -9.94 16.95
#